data_AF-W7RLJ9-F1
#
_entry.id   AF-W7RLJ9-F1
#
_cell.length_a   1.000
_cell.length_b   1.000
_cell.length_c   1.000
_cell.angle_alpha   90.00
_cell.angle_beta   90.00
_cell.angle_gamma   90.00
#
_symmetry.space_group_name_H-M   'P 1'
#
loop_
_entity.id
_entity.type
_entity.pdbx_description
1 polymer ?
#
loop_
_entity_poly.entity_id
_entity_poly.type
_entity_poly.pdbx_seq_one_letter_code
_entity_poly.pdbx_strand_id
1 'polypeptide(L)'
;MKNKAKVILMGATIGLSLLSSPIAMAANGDSNVKENQSIANFSPVKNSFPDAANGSRFLVNYYGRYLTSNGLGSIGKHPENIDFEVKNTYGKLSMEPQVISQNPLWAGQSDLRNDTDRDQTLSSQEFRKSFSNTTTATTEHGFMFGTETSLATGIPFLAEGKITLKAEYNFSSSQANETSETVEYVAPSQSIVVPPHTIARVVAVLEIKKIKGEMDIYAEVGLNKEKFGYEELPISSMGGLKWVSLGSIYEEAYNQAKLSGTHEFPDIKIISRSVNNPDYFLASGKGRFESEYGSLFNVQVEYISTKSNEVIKTENLMVSPTIISE
;
A
#
# COMPACT_ATOMS: atom_id res chain seq x y z
N MET A 1 52.86 49.58 28.53
CA MET A 1 53.58 48.81 27.49
C MET A 1 52.58 47.95 26.73
N LYS A 2 52.53 48.14 25.41
CA LYS A 2 52.00 47.26 24.32
C LYS A 2 50.64 46.58 24.57
N ASN A 3 49.53 47.16 24.09
CA ASN A 3 48.95 47.01 22.74
C ASN A 3 49.03 45.60 22.14
N LYS A 4 47.85 44.99 21.91
CA LYS A 4 47.43 44.50 20.59
C LYS A 4 45.91 44.28 20.53
N ALA A 5 45.30 45.00 19.59
CA ALA A 5 43.93 44.87 19.14
C ALA A 5 43.78 43.74 18.11
N LYS A 6 42.58 43.17 17.97
CA LYS A 6 41.70 43.21 16.77
C LYS A 6 40.55 42.19 16.89
N VAL A 7 39.29 42.68 16.89
CA VAL A 7 38.28 42.62 15.78
C VAL A 7 37.39 41.36 15.91
N ILE A 8 36.18 41.45 16.47
CA ILE A 8 34.88 41.93 15.91
C ILE A 8 34.43 41.15 14.67
N LEU A 9 33.35 40.37 14.81
CA LEU A 9 32.27 40.38 13.82
C LEU A 9 30.91 40.11 14.48
N MET A 10 30.01 41.06 14.29
CA MET A 10 28.58 41.06 14.63
C MET A 10 27.80 40.10 13.71
N GLY A 11 26.82 39.40 14.29
CA GLY A 11 25.69 38.82 13.55
C GLY A 11 24.41 39.41 14.12
N ALA A 12 23.80 40.34 13.39
CA ALA A 12 22.59 41.05 13.77
C ALA A 12 21.33 40.22 13.48
N THR A 13 20.43 40.17 14.45
CA THR A 13 19.02 39.84 14.33
C THR A 13 18.28 40.89 13.50
N ILE A 14 17.53 40.47 12.48
CA ILE A 14 16.42 41.25 11.93
C ILE A 14 15.29 40.27 11.63
N GLY A 15 14.21 40.38 12.39
CA GLY A 15 12.90 39.91 11.97
C GLY A 15 12.20 40.97 11.13
N LEU A 16 11.31 40.55 10.24
CA LEU A 16 10.21 41.38 9.73
C LEU A 16 9.07 40.50 9.21
N SER A 17 7.90 41.06 9.39
CA SER A 17 6.54 40.53 9.43
C SER A 17 5.86 40.25 8.08
N LEU A 18 4.89 39.33 8.13
CA LEU A 18 3.57 39.29 7.48
C LEU A 18 3.36 40.12 6.19
N LEU A 19 3.01 39.42 5.11
CA LEU A 19 1.99 39.87 4.15
C LEU A 19 1.16 38.67 3.69
N SER A 20 -0.07 38.61 4.19
CA SER A 20 -1.18 37.86 3.59
C SER A 20 -1.64 38.54 2.31
N SER A 21 -1.99 37.76 1.28
CA SER A 21 -2.90 38.23 0.23
C SER A 21 -3.84 37.10 -0.19
N PRO A 22 -5.13 37.42 -0.44
CA PRO A 22 -6.17 36.45 -0.73
C PRO A 22 -6.16 36.05 -2.22
N ILE A 23 -6.42 34.78 -2.53
CA ILE A 23 -6.81 34.39 -3.88
C ILE A 23 -8.33 34.39 -3.93
N ALA A 24 -8.86 35.29 -4.75
CA ALA A 24 -10.27 35.49 -5.00
C ALA A 24 -10.89 34.28 -5.71
N MET A 25 -12.11 33.93 -5.30
CA MET A 25 -13.06 33.19 -6.11
C MET A 25 -13.48 34.04 -7.32
N ALA A 26 -13.40 33.46 -8.51
CA ALA A 26 -14.19 33.87 -9.66
C ALA A 26 -14.84 32.63 -10.26
N ALA A 27 -16.16 32.54 -10.11
CA ALA A 27 -17.01 31.66 -10.90
C ALA A 27 -17.48 32.44 -12.13
N ASN A 28 -17.29 31.90 -13.33
CA ASN A 28 -18.36 31.82 -14.33
C ASN A 28 -17.99 30.88 -15.48
N GLY A 29 -19.02 30.26 -16.04
CA GLY A 29 -18.94 29.14 -16.97
C GLY A 29 -18.28 29.48 -18.30
N ASP A 30 -17.69 28.46 -18.92
CA ASP A 30 -18.31 27.90 -20.11
C ASP A 30 -17.77 26.50 -20.41
N SER A 31 -18.70 25.65 -20.81
CA SER A 31 -18.50 24.30 -21.32
C SER A 31 -17.48 24.25 -22.45
N ASN A 32 -16.46 23.40 -22.31
CA ASN A 32 -15.91 22.62 -23.41
C ASN A 32 -15.06 21.47 -22.86
N VAL A 33 -15.61 20.27 -22.96
CA VAL A 33 -14.89 19.00 -22.90
C VAL A 33 -13.85 19.02 -24.02
N LYS A 34 -12.58 19.21 -23.64
CA LYS A 34 -11.43 18.77 -24.43
C LYS A 34 -10.61 17.85 -23.54
N GLU A 35 -10.95 16.58 -23.67
CA GLU A 35 -10.08 15.42 -23.51
C GLU A 35 -8.59 15.81 -23.63
N ASN A 36 -7.89 15.81 -22.50
CA ASN A 36 -6.44 15.96 -22.48
C ASN A 36 -5.83 14.65 -22.98
N GLN A 37 -5.63 14.56 -24.29
CA GLN A 37 -4.61 13.72 -24.88
C GLN A 37 -3.24 14.29 -24.50
N SER A 38 -2.62 13.73 -23.46
CA SER A 38 -1.16 13.76 -23.33
C SER A 38 -0.68 12.56 -22.54
N ILE A 39 -0.36 11.46 -23.22
CA ILE A 39 0.76 10.61 -22.79
C ILE A 39 1.66 10.45 -24.00
N ALA A 40 2.79 11.13 -23.91
CA ALA A 40 3.87 11.14 -24.86
C ALA A 40 4.48 9.74 -25.01
N ASN A 41 4.91 9.45 -26.24
CA ASN A 41 5.95 8.52 -26.64
C ASN A 41 6.71 7.85 -25.48
N PHE A 42 6.32 6.62 -25.14
CA PHE A 42 7.09 5.73 -24.29
C PHE A 42 8.34 5.28 -25.04
N SER A 43 9.50 5.78 -24.63
CA SER A 43 10.73 4.98 -24.77
C SER A 43 10.67 3.87 -23.72
N PRO A 44 10.85 2.59 -24.08
CA PRO A 44 10.88 1.53 -23.09
C PRO A 44 12.06 1.78 -22.15
N VAL A 45 11.76 2.13 -20.90
CA VAL A 45 12.75 2.11 -19.82
C VAL A 45 13.30 0.70 -19.78
N LYS A 46 14.62 0.56 -19.95
CA LYS A 46 15.31 -0.72 -19.85
C LYS A 46 14.94 -1.34 -18.51
N ASN A 47 14.16 -2.40 -18.53
CA ASN A 47 13.69 -3.06 -17.33
C ASN A 47 14.89 -3.52 -16.49
N SER A 48 14.93 -3.13 -15.21
CA SER A 48 16.04 -3.43 -14.31
C SER A 48 15.81 -4.70 -13.48
N PHE A 49 14.60 -5.28 -13.52
CA PHE A 49 14.27 -6.44 -12.71
C PHE A 49 14.61 -7.77 -13.39
N PRO A 50 14.98 -8.80 -12.61
CA PRO A 50 15.29 -10.13 -13.14
C PRO A 50 14.10 -10.75 -13.87
N ASP A 51 14.39 -11.56 -14.88
CA ASP A 51 13.38 -12.31 -15.61
C ASP A 51 13.23 -13.68 -14.95
N ALA A 52 12.14 -13.85 -14.21
CA ALA A 52 11.87 -15.08 -13.49
C ALA A 52 11.58 -16.26 -14.44
N ALA A 53 11.17 -16.00 -15.69
CA ALA A 53 11.08 -17.05 -16.71
C ALA A 53 12.48 -17.57 -17.09
N ASN A 54 13.47 -16.69 -17.21
CA ASN A 54 14.87 -17.08 -17.44
C ASN A 54 15.41 -17.93 -16.29
N GLY A 55 15.17 -17.50 -15.04
CA GLY A 55 15.59 -18.25 -13.86
C GLY A 55 14.93 -19.62 -13.79
N SER A 56 13.62 -19.69 -14.09
CA SER A 56 12.85 -20.94 -14.11
C SER A 56 13.40 -21.90 -15.15
N ARG A 57 13.60 -21.41 -16.38
CA ARG A 57 14.22 -22.17 -17.48
C ARG A 57 15.62 -22.65 -17.12
N PHE A 58 16.44 -21.80 -16.51
CA PHE A 58 17.77 -22.17 -16.06
C PHE A 58 17.73 -23.33 -15.07
N LEU A 59 16.89 -23.26 -14.04
CA LEU A 59 16.75 -24.33 -13.03
C LEU A 59 16.33 -25.66 -13.66
N VAL A 60 15.33 -25.63 -14.56
CA VAL A 60 14.88 -26.83 -15.27
C VAL A 60 16.00 -27.43 -16.14
N ASN A 61 16.71 -26.59 -16.90
CA ASN A 61 17.82 -27.04 -17.73
C ASN A 61 18.99 -27.59 -16.91
N TYR A 62 19.29 -26.95 -15.79
CA TYR A 62 20.31 -27.40 -14.85
C TYR A 62 19.95 -28.79 -14.30
N TYR A 63 18.69 -28.97 -13.89
CA TYR A 63 18.19 -30.26 -13.42
C TYR A 63 18.27 -31.35 -14.50
N GLY A 64 17.87 -31.05 -15.74
CA GLY A 64 17.97 -32.00 -16.85
C GLY A 64 19.40 -32.47 -17.12
N ARG A 65 20.38 -31.56 -17.03
CA ARG A 65 21.81 -31.92 -17.10
C ARG A 65 22.24 -32.81 -15.94
N TYR A 66 21.83 -32.46 -14.72
CA TYR A 66 22.09 -33.28 -13.53
C TYR A 66 21.57 -34.71 -13.70
N LEU A 67 20.31 -34.88 -14.14
CA LEU A 67 19.72 -36.19 -14.38
C LEU A 67 20.52 -37.01 -15.41
N THR A 68 20.88 -36.38 -16.53
CA THR A 68 21.60 -37.04 -17.63
C THR A 68 23.01 -37.45 -17.20
N SER A 69 23.74 -36.55 -16.53
CA SER A 69 25.11 -36.82 -16.06
C SER A 69 25.20 -37.92 -15.00
N ASN A 70 24.12 -38.16 -14.26
CA ASN A 70 24.06 -39.20 -13.22
C ASN A 70 23.31 -40.46 -13.67
N GLY A 71 22.91 -40.56 -14.95
CA GLY A 71 22.19 -41.72 -15.48
C GLY A 71 20.78 -41.92 -14.88
N LEU A 72 20.19 -40.87 -14.31
CA LEU A 72 18.87 -40.92 -13.66
C LEU A 72 17.72 -40.75 -14.65
N GLY A 73 18.00 -40.17 -15.82
CA GLY A 73 17.02 -39.95 -16.88
C GLY A 73 17.32 -38.69 -17.69
N SER A 74 16.36 -38.27 -18.50
CA SER A 74 16.40 -37.01 -19.23
C SER A 74 15.02 -36.34 -19.26
N ILE A 75 15.00 -35.01 -19.36
CA ILE A 75 13.77 -34.26 -19.57
C ILE A 75 13.39 -34.39 -21.04
N GLY A 76 12.16 -34.83 -21.31
CA GLY A 76 11.69 -35.10 -22.68
C GLY A 76 11.48 -33.83 -23.51
N LYS A 77 10.98 -32.75 -22.88
CA LYS A 77 10.83 -31.43 -23.50
C LYS A 77 11.31 -30.36 -22.52
N HIS A 78 12.26 -29.55 -22.96
CA HIS A 78 12.73 -28.40 -22.17
C HIS A 78 11.79 -27.20 -22.40
N PRO A 79 11.32 -26.54 -21.33
CA PRO A 79 10.47 -25.35 -21.46
C PRO A 79 11.30 -24.14 -21.89
N GLU A 80 10.72 -23.31 -22.75
CA GLU A 80 11.20 -21.96 -23.04
C GLU A 80 10.48 -20.93 -22.15
N ASN A 81 10.93 -19.67 -22.15
CA ASN A 81 10.33 -18.64 -21.29
C ASN A 81 8.81 -18.48 -21.53
N ILE A 82 8.36 -18.67 -22.76
CA ILE A 82 6.95 -18.55 -23.14
C ILE A 82 6.07 -19.68 -22.58
N ASP A 83 6.67 -20.78 -22.16
CA ASP A 83 6.01 -21.95 -21.60
C ASP A 83 5.69 -21.78 -20.10
N PHE A 84 6.19 -20.73 -19.45
CA PHE A 84 5.86 -20.39 -18.07
C PHE A 84 4.68 -19.43 -18.03
N GLU A 85 3.84 -19.58 -17.01
CA GLU A 85 2.75 -18.65 -16.74
C GLU A 85 2.56 -18.39 -15.26
N VAL A 86 2.13 -17.17 -14.96
CA VAL A 86 1.67 -16.78 -13.64
C VAL A 86 0.29 -17.40 -13.41
N LYS A 87 0.19 -18.26 -12.39
CA LYS A 87 -1.04 -18.94 -11.98
C LYS A 87 -1.82 -18.15 -10.94
N ASN A 88 -1.11 -17.44 -10.08
CA ASN A 88 -1.68 -16.71 -8.95
C ASN A 88 -0.73 -15.58 -8.52
N THR A 89 -1.28 -14.48 -8.00
CA THR A 89 -0.50 -13.41 -7.38
C THR A 89 -1.10 -13.04 -6.03
N TYR A 90 -0.24 -12.73 -5.06
CA TYR A 90 -0.69 -12.32 -3.73
C TYR A 90 0.36 -11.46 -3.03
N GLY A 91 -0.08 -10.69 -2.05
CA GLY A 91 0.77 -9.84 -1.21
C GLY A 91 0.64 -10.24 0.26
N LYS A 92 1.73 -10.07 1.01
CA LYS A 92 1.74 -10.18 2.46
C LYS A 92 2.48 -8.99 3.05
N LEU A 93 1.90 -8.36 4.08
CA LEU A 93 2.59 -7.33 4.83
C LEU A 93 3.90 -7.89 5.41
N SER A 94 5.01 -7.23 5.10
CA SER A 94 6.32 -7.61 5.65
C SER A 94 6.39 -7.28 7.14
N MET A 95 5.66 -6.24 7.57
CA MET A 95 5.47 -5.83 8.96
C MET A 95 4.19 -4.98 9.12
N GLU A 96 3.80 -4.69 10.36
CA GLU A 96 2.70 -3.76 10.62
C GLU A 96 3.03 -2.36 10.07
N PRO A 97 2.09 -1.70 9.37
CA PRO A 97 2.31 -0.35 8.84
C PRO A 97 2.55 0.67 9.96
N GLN A 98 3.44 1.62 9.69
CA GLN A 98 3.77 2.70 10.63
C GLN A 98 2.94 3.96 10.33
N VAL A 99 2.34 4.54 11.37
CA VAL A 99 1.75 5.88 11.28
C VAL A 99 2.89 6.91 11.21
N ILE A 100 2.85 7.75 10.18
CA ILE A 100 3.88 8.79 9.94
C ILE A 100 3.35 10.21 10.11
N SER A 101 2.04 10.42 9.98
CA SER A 101 1.41 11.68 10.38
C SER A 101 -0.05 11.49 10.75
N GLN A 102 -0.55 12.41 11.59
CA GLN A 102 -1.95 12.50 11.99
C GLN A 102 -2.35 13.97 11.90
N ASN A 103 -3.35 14.28 11.09
CA ASN A 103 -3.81 15.64 10.82
C ASN A 103 -5.30 15.76 11.12
N PRO A 104 -5.72 16.72 11.97
CA PRO A 104 -7.12 16.95 12.22
C PRO A 104 -7.80 17.61 11.02
N LEU A 105 -8.94 17.08 10.60
CA LEU A 105 -9.81 17.66 9.59
C LEU A 105 -11.16 18.05 10.21
N TRP A 106 -11.42 19.35 10.31
CA TRP A 106 -12.67 19.85 10.88
C TRP A 106 -13.89 19.38 10.06
N ALA A 107 -14.87 18.79 10.77
CA ALA A 107 -16.07 18.22 10.18
C ALA A 107 -17.35 18.99 10.55
N GLY A 108 -17.38 19.65 11.70
CA GLY A 108 -18.54 20.46 12.07
C GLY A 108 -18.56 20.87 13.54
N GLN A 109 -19.58 21.65 13.88
CA GLN A 109 -19.89 22.06 15.23
C GLN A 109 -21.41 22.08 15.45
N SER A 110 -21.85 21.78 16.67
CA SER A 110 -23.23 21.89 17.15
C SER A 110 -23.24 22.45 18.57
N ASP A 111 -24.02 23.50 18.83
CA ASP A 111 -24.16 24.09 20.17
C ASP A 111 -25.50 23.65 20.78
N LEU A 112 -25.45 22.92 21.90
CA LEU A 112 -26.61 22.39 22.61
C LEU A 112 -26.85 23.21 23.87
N ARG A 113 -27.93 23.99 23.90
CA ARG A 113 -28.20 24.95 24.96
C ARG A 113 -29.25 24.42 25.95
N ASN A 114 -28.94 24.46 27.23
CA ASN A 114 -29.89 24.20 28.31
C ASN A 114 -30.11 25.47 29.15
N ASP A 115 -31.24 26.14 28.92
CA ASP A 115 -31.66 27.32 29.69
C ASP A 115 -32.52 26.97 30.93
N THR A 116 -32.69 25.68 31.24
CA THR A 116 -33.51 25.24 32.37
C THR A 116 -32.68 25.09 33.65
N ASP A 117 -33.36 24.98 34.80
CA ASP A 117 -32.72 24.78 36.12
C ASP A 117 -32.36 23.31 36.42
N ARG A 118 -32.52 22.41 35.46
CA ARG A 118 -32.24 20.96 35.59
C ARG A 118 -31.46 20.44 34.41
N ASP A 119 -30.74 19.33 34.58
CA ASP A 119 -30.04 18.65 33.50
C ASP A 119 -31.01 18.31 32.34
N GLN A 120 -30.53 18.44 31.10
CA GLN A 120 -31.24 18.04 29.89
C GLN A 120 -30.36 17.10 29.08
N THR A 121 -30.94 16.04 28.52
CA THR A 121 -30.23 15.21 27.54
C THR A 121 -30.58 15.73 26.15
N LEU A 122 -29.59 16.28 25.47
CA LEU A 122 -29.73 16.87 24.14
C LEU A 122 -28.86 16.11 23.14
N SER A 123 -29.32 16.02 21.90
CA SER A 123 -28.60 15.32 20.83
C SER A 123 -27.94 16.31 19.90
N SER A 124 -26.66 16.07 19.58
CA SER A 124 -26.00 16.78 18.49
C SER A 124 -26.62 16.41 17.15
N GLN A 125 -26.42 17.23 16.14
CA GLN A 125 -26.56 16.75 14.77
C GLN A 125 -25.52 15.67 14.46
N GLU A 126 -25.78 14.90 13.40
CA GLU A 126 -24.78 14.03 12.80
C GLU A 126 -23.69 14.87 12.11
N PHE A 127 -22.44 14.39 12.13
CA PHE A 127 -21.33 15.05 11.45
C PHE A 127 -20.88 14.23 10.25
N ARG A 128 -20.70 14.89 9.10
CA ARG A 128 -20.30 14.28 7.85
C ARG A 128 -19.07 14.95 7.29
N LYS A 129 -18.16 14.16 6.72
CA LYS A 129 -17.00 14.70 6.01
C LYS A 129 -16.58 13.79 4.87
N SER A 130 -16.59 14.30 3.66
CA SER A 130 -15.98 13.63 2.52
C SER A 130 -14.47 13.80 2.54
N PHE A 131 -13.74 12.71 2.32
CA PHE A 131 -12.28 12.73 2.18
C PHE A 131 -11.85 11.68 1.16
N SER A 132 -10.82 12.00 0.39
CA SER A 132 -10.26 11.11 -0.61
C SER A 132 -9.14 10.28 0.00
N ASN A 133 -9.41 9.00 0.20
CA ASN A 133 -8.39 8.07 0.64
C ASN A 133 -7.44 7.81 -0.52
N THR A 134 -6.15 7.98 -0.30
CA THR A 134 -5.13 7.75 -1.32
C THR A 134 -4.18 6.66 -0.89
N THR A 135 -3.68 5.89 -1.85
CA THR A 135 -2.59 4.94 -1.65
C THR A 135 -1.65 4.97 -2.83
N THR A 136 -0.39 5.30 -2.55
CA THR A 136 0.71 5.22 -3.51
C THR A 136 1.51 3.97 -3.22
N ALA A 137 1.61 3.06 -4.19
CA ALA A 137 2.37 1.83 -4.10
C ALA A 137 3.55 1.86 -5.08
N THR A 138 4.68 1.26 -4.72
CA THR A 138 5.88 1.21 -5.57
C THR A 138 6.57 -0.14 -5.42
N THR A 139 6.90 -0.78 -6.55
CA THR A 139 7.71 -2.00 -6.55
C THR A 139 9.19 -1.64 -6.39
N GLU A 140 9.84 -2.18 -5.35
CA GLU A 140 11.26 -1.96 -5.08
C GLU A 140 12.13 -3.08 -5.65
N HIS A 141 11.64 -4.31 -5.50
CA HIS A 141 12.23 -5.51 -6.08
C HIS A 141 11.15 -6.26 -6.82
N GLY A 142 11.20 -6.22 -8.15
CA GLY A 142 10.23 -6.86 -9.02
C GLY A 142 10.81 -8.05 -9.78
N PHE A 143 10.00 -8.58 -10.68
CA PHE A 143 10.37 -9.63 -11.62
C PHE A 143 9.45 -9.63 -12.85
N MET A 144 9.89 -10.24 -13.94
CA MET A 144 9.11 -10.42 -15.16
C MET A 144 8.86 -11.90 -15.49
N PHE A 145 7.79 -12.16 -16.24
CA PHE A 145 7.52 -13.44 -16.90
C PHE A 145 7.24 -13.23 -18.40
N GLY A 146 8.22 -12.69 -19.14
CA GLY A 146 8.10 -12.37 -20.57
C GLY A 146 7.01 -11.34 -20.96
N THR A 147 6.12 -11.00 -20.03
CA THR A 147 4.99 -10.07 -20.12
C THR A 147 4.82 -9.36 -18.77
N GLU A 148 4.07 -8.25 -18.77
CA GLU A 148 3.79 -7.50 -17.55
C GLU A 148 2.89 -8.32 -16.61
N THR A 149 3.21 -8.29 -15.31
CA THR A 149 2.44 -8.93 -14.25
C THR A 149 2.16 -7.91 -13.17
N SER A 150 0.94 -7.89 -12.64
CA SER A 150 0.53 -6.96 -11.59
C SER A 150 -0.21 -7.66 -10.46
N LEU A 151 -0.29 -6.96 -9.32
CA LEU A 151 -1.07 -7.34 -8.15
C LEU A 151 -1.86 -6.13 -7.67
N ALA A 152 -3.17 -6.28 -7.58
CA ALA A 152 -4.04 -5.38 -6.82
C ALA A 152 -4.48 -6.09 -5.55
N THR A 153 -4.16 -5.54 -4.37
CA THR A 153 -4.48 -6.16 -3.09
C THR A 153 -4.97 -5.14 -2.07
N GLY A 154 -5.83 -5.58 -1.15
CA GLY A 154 -6.16 -4.80 0.04
C GLY A 154 -5.01 -4.77 1.06
N ILE A 155 -4.96 -3.75 1.91
CA ILE A 155 -4.03 -3.64 3.04
C ILE A 155 -4.71 -4.19 4.31
N PRO A 156 -4.35 -5.38 4.82
CA PRO A 156 -5.19 -6.17 5.73
C PRO A 156 -5.18 -5.76 7.22
N PHE A 157 -4.96 -4.49 7.59
CA PHE A 157 -4.68 -4.11 8.99
C PHE A 157 -5.49 -2.95 9.58
N LEU A 158 -6.41 -2.30 8.86
CA LEU A 158 -7.08 -1.10 9.38
C LEU A 158 -8.28 -1.45 10.26
N ALA A 159 -7.98 -1.89 11.49
CA ALA A 159 -8.97 -2.20 12.54
C ALA A 159 -9.76 -0.95 12.98
N GLU A 160 -9.25 0.25 12.74
CA GLU A 160 -9.95 1.50 13.02
C GLU A 160 -10.89 1.83 11.85
N GLY A 161 -12.21 1.67 12.07
CA GLY A 161 -13.23 2.17 11.13
C GLY A 161 -13.58 1.29 9.93
N LYS A 162 -13.12 0.02 9.85
CA LYS A 162 -13.39 -0.90 8.72
C LYS A 162 -13.01 -0.33 7.34
N ILE A 163 -11.88 0.38 7.28
CA ILE A 163 -11.41 1.02 6.05
C ILE A 163 -10.72 -0.04 5.18
N THR A 164 -11.09 -0.12 3.91
CA THR A 164 -10.39 -0.96 2.94
C THR A 164 -9.57 -0.07 2.02
N LEU A 165 -8.24 -0.12 2.15
CA LEU A 165 -7.32 0.55 1.22
C LEU A 165 -6.78 -0.45 0.23
N LYS A 166 -6.56 -0.01 -1.01
CA LYS A 166 -6.04 -0.83 -2.12
C LYS A 166 -4.64 -0.37 -2.48
N ALA A 167 -3.74 -1.33 -2.72
CA ALA A 167 -2.41 -1.09 -3.23
C ALA A 167 -2.23 -1.86 -4.55
N GLU A 168 -1.65 -1.20 -5.54
CA GLU A 168 -1.43 -1.75 -6.88
C GLU A 168 0.06 -1.77 -7.25
N TYR A 169 0.60 -2.97 -7.45
CA TYR A 169 2.00 -3.18 -7.79
C TYR A 169 2.12 -3.69 -9.23
N ASN A 170 3.01 -3.07 -10.00
CA ASN A 170 3.49 -3.64 -11.25
C ASN A 170 4.81 -4.36 -10.97
N PHE A 171 4.85 -5.69 -11.13
CA PHE A 171 6.04 -6.48 -10.79
C PHE A 171 7.20 -6.22 -11.75
N SER A 172 6.90 -5.69 -12.93
CA SER A 172 7.89 -5.41 -13.96
C SER A 172 8.39 -3.95 -13.96
N SER A 173 7.88 -3.08 -13.08
CA SER A 173 8.22 -1.66 -13.09
C SER A 173 8.33 -1.09 -11.69
N SER A 174 9.34 -0.25 -11.45
CA SER A 174 9.49 0.54 -10.21
C SER A 174 8.70 1.84 -10.23
N GLN A 175 7.87 2.06 -11.25
CA GLN A 175 6.97 3.21 -11.30
C GLN A 175 5.95 3.12 -10.16
N ALA A 176 5.70 4.25 -9.51
CA ALA A 176 4.67 4.35 -8.49
C ALA A 176 3.28 4.36 -9.13
N ASN A 177 2.36 3.59 -8.56
CA ASN A 177 0.94 3.62 -8.90
C ASN A 177 0.17 4.26 -7.76
N GLU A 178 -0.75 5.18 -8.09
CA GLU A 178 -1.60 5.84 -7.12
C GLU A 178 -3.05 5.41 -7.34
N THR A 179 -3.71 5.01 -6.25
CA THR A 179 -5.15 4.76 -6.20
C THR A 179 -5.80 5.76 -5.26
N SER A 180 -7.00 6.19 -5.61
CA SER A 180 -7.74 7.19 -4.85
C SER A 180 -9.23 6.83 -4.85
N GLU A 181 -9.85 6.91 -3.67
CA GLU A 181 -11.28 6.66 -3.48
C GLU A 181 -11.85 7.72 -2.54
N THR A 182 -12.79 8.51 -3.03
CA THR A 182 -13.53 9.48 -2.22
C THR A 182 -14.66 8.79 -1.49
N VAL A 183 -14.68 8.93 -0.17
CA VAL A 183 -15.73 8.37 0.69
C VAL A 183 -16.27 9.42 1.64
N GLU A 184 -17.50 9.24 2.11
CA GLU A 184 -18.09 10.05 3.16
C GLU A 184 -17.94 9.36 4.52
N TYR A 185 -17.29 10.06 5.46
CA TYR A 185 -17.17 9.66 6.86
C TYR A 185 -18.31 10.27 7.68
N VAL A 186 -19.06 9.43 8.37
CA VAL A 186 -20.24 9.83 9.14
C VAL A 186 -20.07 9.50 10.62
N ALA A 187 -20.05 10.51 11.48
CA ALA A 187 -20.16 10.37 12.93
C ALA A 187 -21.64 10.50 13.33
N PRO A 188 -22.26 9.46 13.92
CA PRO A 188 -23.66 9.52 14.32
C PRO A 188 -23.91 10.65 15.34
N SER A 189 -25.17 11.04 15.48
CA SER A 189 -25.62 11.98 16.53
C SER A 189 -25.16 11.51 17.92
N GLN A 190 -24.61 12.43 18.72
CA GLN A 190 -24.14 12.16 20.08
C GLN A 190 -25.16 12.66 21.09
N SER A 191 -25.54 11.81 22.04
CA SER A 191 -26.44 12.18 23.14
C SER A 191 -25.63 12.71 24.33
N ILE A 192 -25.84 13.97 24.68
CA ILE A 192 -25.05 14.70 25.68
C ILE A 192 -25.96 15.18 26.81
N VAL A 193 -25.53 14.93 28.05
CA VAL A 193 -26.19 15.48 29.24
C VAL A 193 -25.65 16.89 29.48
N VAL A 194 -26.49 17.90 29.26
CA VAL A 194 -26.15 19.32 29.41
C VAL A 194 -26.66 19.83 30.75
N PRO A 195 -25.78 20.28 31.66
CA PRO A 195 -26.18 20.85 32.96
C PRO A 195 -27.04 22.12 32.82
N PRO A 196 -27.67 22.58 33.91
CA PRO A 196 -28.46 23.81 33.91
C PRO A 196 -27.62 25.01 33.47
N HIS A 197 -28.24 25.96 32.76
CA HIS A 197 -27.63 27.23 32.36
C HIS A 197 -26.27 27.07 31.67
N THR A 198 -26.16 26.07 30.80
CA THR A 198 -24.91 25.69 30.13
C THR A 198 -25.16 25.45 28.64
N ILE A 199 -24.17 25.79 27.81
CA ILE A 199 -24.10 25.40 26.40
C ILE A 199 -23.05 24.30 26.28
N ALA A 200 -23.43 23.13 25.78
CA ALA A 200 -22.47 22.12 25.34
C ALA A 200 -22.14 22.34 23.85
N ARG A 201 -20.95 22.85 23.57
CA ARG A 201 -20.40 23.01 22.22
C ARG A 201 -19.71 21.72 21.80
N VAL A 202 -20.32 21.03 20.85
CA VAL A 202 -19.85 19.76 20.29
C VAL A 202 -19.10 20.06 18.99
N VAL A 203 -17.80 19.81 18.95
CA VAL A 203 -16.93 19.99 17.77
C VAL A 203 -16.45 18.63 17.31
N ALA A 204 -16.71 18.29 16.04
CA ALA A 204 -16.25 17.05 15.45
C ALA A 204 -15.06 17.29 14.51
N VAL A 205 -14.00 16.52 14.72
CA VAL A 205 -12.80 16.51 13.89
C VAL A 205 -12.55 15.09 13.42
N LEU A 206 -12.48 14.88 12.11
CA LEU A 206 -12.03 13.63 11.52
C LEU A 206 -10.50 13.59 11.60
N GLU A 207 -9.93 12.56 12.20
CA GLU A 207 -8.48 12.36 12.18
C GLU A 207 -8.07 11.77 10.82
N ILE A 208 -7.17 12.45 10.11
CA ILE A 208 -6.55 11.95 8.88
C ILE A 208 -5.21 11.32 9.25
N LYS A 209 -5.06 10.03 8.99
CA LYS A 209 -3.80 9.31 9.20
C LYS A 209 -3.08 9.13 7.89
N LYS A 210 -1.77 9.35 7.92
CA LYS A 210 -0.85 8.87 6.89
C LYS A 210 -0.04 7.71 7.45
N ILE A 211 -0.02 6.60 6.73
CA ILE A 211 0.74 5.41 7.06
C ILE A 211 1.74 5.08 5.96
N LYS A 212 2.80 4.35 6.32
CA LYS A 212 3.71 3.70 5.38
C LYS A 212 3.87 2.23 5.74
N GLY A 213 4.09 1.39 4.75
CA GLY A 213 4.34 -0.03 4.97
C GLY A 213 5.11 -0.69 3.83
N GLU A 214 5.52 -1.92 4.10
CA GLU A 214 6.19 -2.80 3.15
C GLU A 214 5.33 -4.04 2.90
N MET A 215 5.37 -4.50 1.65
CA MET A 215 4.61 -5.63 1.15
C MET A 215 5.58 -6.59 0.44
N ASP A 216 5.65 -7.83 0.91
CA ASP A 216 6.23 -8.92 0.15
C ASP A 216 5.21 -9.32 -0.90
N ILE A 217 5.61 -9.30 -2.17
CA ILE A 217 4.75 -9.59 -3.33
C ILE A 217 5.19 -10.89 -3.98
N TYR A 218 4.21 -11.70 -4.37
CA TYR A 218 4.45 -13.06 -4.81
C TYR A 218 3.68 -13.39 -6.09
N ALA A 219 4.28 -14.22 -6.94
CA ALA A 219 3.61 -14.88 -8.04
C ALA A 219 3.91 -16.38 -8.04
N GLU A 220 2.87 -17.21 -8.08
CA GLU A 220 3.01 -18.64 -8.31
C GLU A 220 3.09 -18.93 -9.80
N VAL A 221 4.02 -19.78 -10.19
CA VAL A 221 4.43 -19.94 -11.58
C VAL A 221 4.41 -21.41 -11.94
N GLY A 222 3.61 -21.72 -12.94
CA GLY A 222 3.45 -23.07 -13.49
C GLY A 222 3.86 -23.13 -14.95
N LEU A 223 3.74 -24.33 -15.53
CA LEU A 223 3.78 -24.50 -16.98
C LEU A 223 2.42 -24.14 -17.58
N ASN A 224 2.45 -23.43 -18.70
CA ASN A 224 1.30 -23.14 -19.52
C ASN A 224 0.96 -24.39 -20.36
N LYS A 225 -0.15 -25.04 -20.03
CA LYS A 225 -0.58 -26.28 -20.71
C LYS A 225 -0.84 -26.08 -22.20
N GLU A 226 -1.32 -24.92 -22.62
CA GLU A 226 -1.64 -24.63 -24.02
C GLU A 226 -0.39 -24.50 -24.89
N LYS A 227 0.68 -23.92 -24.34
CA LYS A 227 1.96 -23.69 -25.04
C LYS A 227 2.93 -24.86 -24.86
N PHE A 228 3.06 -25.34 -23.62
CA PHE A 228 3.97 -26.42 -23.29
C PHE A 228 3.38 -27.80 -23.65
N GLY A 229 2.05 -27.95 -23.57
CA GLY A 229 1.31 -29.21 -23.77
C GLY A 229 1.01 -29.96 -22.47
N TYR A 230 1.71 -29.63 -21.38
CA TYR A 230 1.62 -30.32 -20.10
C TYR A 230 1.72 -29.32 -18.94
N GLU A 231 1.23 -29.71 -17.77
CA GLU A 231 1.38 -28.93 -16.52
C GLU A 231 2.59 -29.38 -15.70
N GLU A 232 3.17 -30.53 -16.07
CA GLU A 232 4.34 -31.15 -15.44
C GLU A 232 5.38 -31.50 -16.50
N LEU A 233 6.63 -31.67 -16.07
CA LEU A 233 7.72 -32.04 -16.95
C LEU A 233 7.80 -33.56 -17.12
N PRO A 234 7.81 -34.07 -18.37
CA PRO A 234 8.06 -35.48 -18.64
C PRO A 234 9.54 -35.80 -18.45
N ILE A 235 9.85 -36.75 -17.58
CA ILE A 235 11.18 -37.30 -17.35
C ILE A 235 11.19 -38.75 -17.82
N SER A 236 12.02 -39.03 -18.82
CA SER A 236 12.27 -40.38 -19.31
C SER A 236 13.41 -41.01 -18.49
N SER A 237 13.15 -42.13 -17.84
CA SER A 237 14.13 -42.87 -17.03
C SER A 237 14.14 -44.35 -17.40
N MET A 238 15.10 -45.13 -16.85
CA MET A 238 15.11 -46.59 -17.04
C MET A 238 13.83 -47.29 -16.54
N GLY A 239 13.11 -46.67 -15.60
CA GLY A 239 11.83 -47.17 -15.08
C GLY A 239 10.59 -46.73 -15.87
N GLY A 240 10.76 -46.01 -16.98
CA GLY A 240 9.68 -45.46 -17.78
C GLY A 240 9.53 -43.94 -17.63
N LEU A 241 8.39 -43.43 -18.11
CA LEU A 241 8.04 -42.01 -18.10
C LEU A 241 7.49 -41.61 -16.73
N LYS A 242 8.08 -40.57 -16.12
CA LYS A 242 7.63 -39.95 -14.88
C LYS A 242 7.27 -38.49 -15.14
N TRP A 243 6.20 -38.01 -14.50
CA TRP A 243 5.84 -36.59 -14.52
C TRP A 243 6.30 -35.94 -13.22
N VAL A 244 6.90 -34.75 -13.32
CA VAL A 244 7.44 -34.02 -12.18
C VAL A 244 7.06 -32.55 -12.26
N SER A 245 6.53 -32.02 -11.17
CA SER A 245 6.15 -30.62 -11.04
C SER A 245 7.36 -29.68 -10.93
N LEU A 246 7.17 -28.40 -11.27
CA LEU A 246 8.23 -27.39 -11.14
C LEU A 246 8.70 -27.26 -9.69
N GLY A 247 7.77 -27.19 -8.74
CA GLY A 247 8.11 -27.09 -7.32
C GLY A 247 8.95 -28.27 -6.80
N SER A 248 8.73 -29.48 -7.31
CA SER A 248 9.57 -30.65 -7.00
C SER A 248 11.00 -30.51 -7.55
N ILE A 249 11.13 -29.93 -8.76
CA ILE A 249 12.43 -29.66 -9.37
C ILE A 249 13.19 -28.59 -8.60
N TYR A 250 12.51 -27.60 -8.01
CA TYR A 250 13.18 -26.53 -7.27
C TYR A 250 14.14 -27.09 -6.23
N GLU A 251 13.66 -27.98 -5.36
CA GLU A 251 14.47 -28.53 -4.26
C GLU A 251 15.72 -29.23 -4.78
N GLU A 252 15.57 -30.10 -5.79
CA GLU A 252 16.70 -30.86 -6.32
C GLU A 252 17.64 -29.95 -7.14
N ALA A 253 17.11 -29.13 -8.04
CA ALA A 253 17.88 -28.24 -8.90
C ALA A 253 18.62 -27.16 -8.11
N TYR A 254 17.95 -26.52 -7.14
CA TYR A 254 18.52 -25.44 -6.35
C TYR A 254 19.61 -25.94 -5.41
N ASN A 255 19.38 -27.08 -4.73
CA ASN A 255 20.41 -27.68 -3.89
C ASN A 255 21.66 -28.05 -4.69
N GLN A 256 21.50 -28.59 -5.90
CA GLN A 256 22.64 -28.88 -6.77
C GLN A 256 23.30 -27.59 -7.30
N ALA A 257 22.52 -26.59 -7.71
CA ALA A 257 23.04 -25.29 -8.16
C ALA A 257 23.80 -24.54 -7.05
N LYS A 258 23.43 -24.75 -5.78
CA LYS A 258 24.17 -24.22 -4.62
C LYS A 258 25.53 -24.89 -4.48
N LEU A 259 25.59 -26.21 -4.62
CA LEU A 259 26.85 -26.97 -4.56
C LEU A 259 27.82 -26.57 -5.69
N SER A 260 27.32 -26.20 -6.86
CA SER A 260 28.17 -25.71 -7.97
C SER A 260 28.51 -24.21 -7.93
N GLY A 261 28.14 -23.48 -6.87
CA GLY A 261 28.42 -22.04 -6.75
C GLY A 261 27.59 -21.12 -7.66
N THR A 262 26.61 -21.68 -8.38
CA THR A 262 25.76 -20.95 -9.34
C THR A 262 24.53 -20.29 -8.70
N HIS A 263 24.31 -20.47 -7.40
CA HIS A 263 23.16 -19.90 -6.68
C HIS A 263 23.12 -18.35 -6.62
N GLU A 264 24.17 -17.67 -7.09
CA GLU A 264 24.26 -16.20 -7.04
C GLU A 264 23.58 -15.47 -8.21
N PHE A 265 23.04 -16.18 -9.21
CA PHE A 265 22.39 -15.55 -10.37
C PHE A 265 21.10 -14.80 -9.97
N PRO A 266 20.93 -13.51 -10.35
CA PRO A 266 19.76 -12.72 -9.98
C PRO A 266 18.42 -13.38 -10.36
N ASP A 267 18.33 -13.99 -11.55
CA ASP A 267 17.11 -14.58 -12.07
C ASP A 267 16.61 -15.80 -11.25
N ILE A 268 17.51 -16.52 -10.57
CA ILE A 268 17.13 -17.65 -9.71
C ILE A 268 16.95 -17.26 -8.25
N LYS A 269 17.56 -16.14 -7.79
CA LYS A 269 17.46 -15.67 -6.40
C LYS A 269 16.04 -15.30 -6.01
N ILE A 270 15.25 -14.86 -6.97
CA ILE A 270 13.85 -14.49 -6.79
C ILE A 270 12.91 -15.70 -6.82
N ILE A 271 13.39 -16.89 -7.20
CA ILE A 271 12.59 -18.11 -7.34
C ILE A 271 12.76 -18.99 -6.12
N SER A 272 11.64 -19.48 -5.61
CA SER A 272 11.56 -20.51 -4.58
C SER A 272 10.50 -21.55 -4.92
N ARG A 273 10.32 -22.57 -4.08
CA ARG A 273 9.14 -23.43 -4.14
C ARG A 273 7.95 -22.74 -3.50
N SER A 274 6.78 -22.75 -4.14
CA SER A 274 5.59 -22.19 -3.50
C SER A 274 5.18 -23.03 -2.27
N VAL A 275 4.87 -22.32 -1.19
CA VAL A 275 4.36 -22.90 0.05
C VAL A 275 2.86 -23.19 -0.07
N ASN A 276 2.12 -22.37 -0.83
CA ASN A 276 0.67 -22.51 -1.00
C ASN A 276 0.34 -23.59 -2.04
N ASN A 277 1.16 -23.73 -3.07
CA ASN A 277 1.06 -24.78 -4.07
C ASN A 277 2.44 -25.41 -4.35
N PRO A 278 2.76 -26.53 -3.68
CA PRO A 278 4.08 -27.14 -3.77
C PRO A 278 4.51 -27.65 -5.15
N ASP A 279 3.63 -27.62 -6.15
CA ASP A 279 3.90 -27.97 -7.55
C ASP A 279 4.41 -26.80 -8.39
N TYR A 280 4.27 -25.58 -7.90
CA TYR A 280 4.67 -24.36 -8.60
C TYR A 280 5.97 -23.77 -8.06
N PHE A 281 6.65 -23.02 -8.92
CA PHE A 281 7.65 -22.06 -8.47
C PHE A 281 6.95 -20.85 -7.84
N LEU A 282 7.68 -20.13 -7.00
CA LEU A 282 7.27 -18.89 -6.38
C LEU A 282 8.29 -17.80 -6.70
N ALA A 283 7.90 -16.85 -7.53
CA ALA A 283 8.67 -15.63 -7.73
C ALA A 283 8.32 -14.64 -6.62
N SER A 284 9.34 -14.07 -5.99
CA SER A 284 9.20 -13.17 -4.85
C SER A 284 9.80 -11.80 -5.16
N GLY A 285 9.09 -10.76 -4.75
CA GLY A 285 9.50 -9.38 -4.84
C GLY A 285 9.14 -8.61 -3.57
N LYS A 286 9.43 -7.31 -3.58
CA LYS A 286 9.09 -6.38 -2.53
C LYS A 286 8.53 -5.10 -3.10
N GLY A 287 7.56 -4.54 -2.39
CA GLY A 287 7.05 -3.21 -2.63
C GLY A 287 6.88 -2.45 -1.33
N ARG A 288 6.76 -1.13 -1.47
CA ARG A 288 6.37 -0.24 -0.39
C ARG A 288 5.06 0.46 -0.74
N PHE A 289 4.36 0.95 0.26
CA PHE A 289 3.22 1.84 0.05
C PHE A 289 3.18 2.95 1.09
N GLU A 290 2.57 4.06 0.70
CA GLU A 290 2.10 5.10 1.59
C GLU A 290 0.60 5.29 1.36
N SER A 291 -0.17 5.43 2.43
CA SER A 291 -1.59 5.68 2.33
C SER A 291 -2.04 6.80 3.25
N GLU A 292 -2.99 7.60 2.80
CA GLU A 292 -3.62 8.66 3.58
C GLU A 292 -5.14 8.42 3.61
N TYR A 293 -5.73 8.41 4.81
CA TYR A 293 -7.13 8.06 5.02
C TYR A 293 -7.71 8.69 6.29
N GLY A 294 -9.03 8.81 6.37
CA GLY A 294 -9.72 9.23 7.61
C GLY A 294 -9.89 8.05 8.58
N SER A 295 -9.49 8.17 9.84
CA SER A 295 -9.56 7.11 10.85
C SER A 295 -10.81 7.21 11.73
N LEU A 296 -10.74 8.04 12.77
CA LEU A 296 -11.74 8.19 13.82
C LEU A 296 -12.18 9.65 13.89
N PHE A 297 -13.42 9.88 14.33
CA PHE A 297 -13.82 11.20 14.77
C PHE A 297 -13.38 11.40 16.21
N ASN A 298 -12.67 12.49 16.47
CA ASN A 298 -12.51 13.05 17.79
C ASN A 298 -13.61 14.12 17.97
N VAL A 299 -14.61 13.79 18.80
CA VAL A 299 -15.70 14.69 19.14
C VAL A 299 -15.41 15.32 20.50
N GLN A 300 -15.05 16.60 20.46
CA GLN A 300 -14.81 17.40 21.65
C GLN A 300 -16.12 18.05 22.10
N VAL A 301 -16.42 17.99 23.40
CA VAL A 301 -17.58 18.64 24.01
C VAL A 301 -17.10 19.63 25.06
N GLU A 302 -17.25 20.92 24.77
CA GLU A 302 -16.95 22.02 25.69
C GLU A 302 -18.23 22.51 26.35
N TYR A 303 -18.28 22.49 27.68
CA TYR A 303 -19.39 23.00 28.47
C TYR A 303 -19.11 24.44 28.87
N ILE A 304 -19.93 25.37 28.38
CA ILE A 304 -19.76 26.81 28.56
C ILE A 304 -20.89 27.35 29.44
N SER A 305 -20.53 28.01 30.54
CA SER A 305 -21.49 28.68 31.43
C SER A 305 -22.21 29.80 30.69
N THR A 306 -23.55 29.84 30.69
CA THR A 306 -24.27 30.99 30.11
C THR A 306 -24.16 32.26 30.96
N LYS A 307 -23.73 32.13 32.23
CA LYS A 307 -23.60 33.24 33.18
C LYS A 307 -22.23 33.91 33.12
N SER A 308 -21.15 33.12 33.08
CA SER A 308 -19.78 33.63 33.05
C SER A 308 -19.15 33.62 31.67
N ASN A 309 -19.74 32.91 30.69
CA ASN A 309 -19.18 32.68 29.37
C ASN A 309 -17.80 31.98 29.38
N GLU A 310 -17.51 31.25 30.46
CA GLU A 310 -16.28 30.49 30.63
C GLU A 310 -16.52 29.00 30.35
N VAL A 311 -15.50 28.33 29.82
CA VAL A 311 -15.48 26.87 29.67
C VAL A 311 -15.33 26.24 31.06
N ILE A 312 -16.35 25.50 31.48
CA ILE A 312 -16.40 24.81 32.78
C ILE A 312 -15.72 23.44 32.69
N LYS A 313 -15.88 22.76 31.55
CA LYS A 313 -15.42 21.38 31.36
C LYS A 313 -15.23 21.08 29.88
N THR A 314 -14.29 20.21 29.57
CA THR A 314 -14.11 19.65 28.23
C THR A 314 -14.06 18.13 28.31
N GLU A 315 -14.77 17.46 27.41
CA GLU A 315 -14.75 16.01 27.23
C GLU A 315 -14.35 15.68 25.79
N ASN A 316 -13.75 14.50 25.58
CA ASN A 316 -13.42 14.00 24.25
C ASN A 316 -14.01 12.61 24.07
N LEU A 317 -14.65 12.38 22.93
CA LEU A 317 -15.27 11.12 22.56
C LEU A 317 -14.65 10.64 21.24
N MET A 318 -14.10 9.42 21.25
CA MET A 318 -13.62 8.78 20.03
C MET A 318 -14.77 8.02 19.39
N VAL A 319 -15.14 8.40 18.17
CA VAL A 319 -16.29 7.84 17.45
C VAL A 319 -15.78 7.18 16.17
N SER A 320 -16.04 5.88 16.02
CA SER A 320 -15.78 5.17 14.77
C SER A 320 -16.77 5.64 13.70
N PRO A 321 -16.31 6.10 12.53
CA PRO A 321 -17.19 6.53 11.47
C PRO A 321 -17.93 5.35 10.83
N THR A 322 -19.12 5.63 10.33
CA THR A 322 -19.69 4.83 9.23
C THR A 322 -19.15 5.41 7.92
N ILE A 323 -18.66 4.54 7.04
CA ILE A 323 -18.08 4.94 5.75
C ILE A 323 -19.08 4.62 4.66
N ILE A 324 -19.40 5.61 3.83
CA ILE A 324 -20.28 5.49 2.67
C ILE A 324 -19.42 5.72 1.42
N SER A 325 -19.30 4.67 0.59
CA SER A 325 -18.72 4.76 -0.76
C SER A 325 -19.82 5.10 -1.76
N GLU A 326 -19.50 5.93 -2.76
CA GLU A 326 -20.40 6.18 -3.91
C GLU A 326 -20.54 4.95 -4.83
#